data_AF-Q54D28-F1
#
_entry.id   AF-Q54D28-F1
#
_cell.length_a   1.000
_cell.length_b   1.000
_cell.length_c   1.000
_cell.angle_alpha   90.00
_cell.angle_beta   90.00
_cell.angle_gamma   90.00
#
_symmetry.space_group_name_H-M   'P 1'
#
loop_
_entity.id
_entity.type
_entity.pdbx_description
1 polymer ?
#
loop_
_entity_poly.entity_id
_entity_poly.type
_entity_poly.pdbx_seq_one_letter_code
_entity_poly.pdbx_strand_id
1 'polypeptide(L)'
;WICNQIYSEDPLTDESLSYSSLLQKWHKLATLEYIKKAKDLKNLSAKDHNNFKDPKILLTSTIKLRKTTANYYCIPESSLPNIISFDQFI
;
A
#
# COMPACT_ATOMS: atom_id res chain seq x y z
N TRP A 1 9.10 1.47 -12.89
CA TRP A 1 9.85 1.21 -11.65
C TRP A 1 9.19 0.11 -10.81
N ILE A 2 7.93 0.22 -10.35
CA ILE A 2 7.27 -0.80 -9.53
C ILE A 2 7.12 -2.16 -10.25
N CYS A 3 6.66 -2.18 -11.50
CA CYS A 3 6.63 -3.42 -12.29
C CYS A 3 8.03 -4.02 -12.44
N ASN A 4 9.07 -3.18 -12.58
CA ASN A 4 10.44 -3.70 -12.62
C ASN A 4 10.83 -4.31 -11.26
N GLN A 5 10.50 -3.71 -10.12
CA GLN A 5 10.80 -4.35 -8.83
C GLN A 5 10.05 -5.68 -8.60
N ILE A 6 8.88 -5.85 -9.25
CA ILE A 6 8.09 -7.09 -9.16
C ILE A 6 8.58 -8.15 -10.14
N TYR A 7 9.05 -7.74 -11.32
CA TYR A 7 9.32 -8.63 -12.45
C TYR A 7 10.78 -8.65 -12.95
N SER A 8 11.65 -7.74 -12.52
CA SER A 8 12.85 -7.38 -13.30
C SER A 8 14.13 -8.14 -12.98
N GLU A 9 14.16 -9.10 -12.04
CA GLU A 9 15.43 -9.82 -11.79
C GLU A 9 15.30 -11.34 -11.65
N ASP A 10 14.09 -11.91 -11.58
CA ASP A 10 13.97 -13.37 -11.60
C ASP A 10 13.91 -13.84 -13.07
N PRO A 11 14.75 -14.80 -13.50
CA PRO A 11 14.48 -15.51 -14.74
C PRO A 11 13.05 -16.08 -14.73
N LEU A 12 12.40 -16.06 -15.90
CA LEU A 12 11.12 -16.74 -16.07
C LEU A 12 11.38 -18.25 -15.96
N THR A 13 11.13 -18.80 -14.79
CA THR A 13 11.23 -20.22 -14.45
C THR A 13 9.85 -20.70 -14.01
N ASP A 14 9.60 -22.00 -14.07
CA ASP A 14 8.35 -22.57 -13.58
C ASP A 14 8.10 -22.21 -12.10
N GLU A 15 9.16 -22.06 -11.31
CA GLU A 15 9.09 -21.60 -9.92
C GLU A 15 8.70 -20.13 -9.81
N SER A 16 9.26 -19.23 -10.63
CA SER A 16 8.94 -17.81 -10.60
C SER A 16 7.54 -17.49 -11.12
N LEU A 17 7.01 -18.36 -11.99
CA LEU A 17 5.62 -18.38 -12.46
C LEU A 17 4.68 -19.19 -11.57
N SER A 18 5.18 -19.87 -10.54
CA SER A 18 4.32 -20.61 -9.63
C SER A 18 3.29 -19.68 -8.99
N TYR A 19 2.12 -20.25 -8.67
CA TYR A 19 1.04 -19.49 -8.02
C TYR A 19 1.53 -18.78 -6.74
N SER A 20 2.37 -19.43 -5.94
CA SER A 20 2.94 -18.86 -4.71
C SER A 20 3.80 -17.63 -5.01
N SER A 21 4.71 -17.72 -5.98
CA SER A 21 5.58 -16.63 -6.39
C SER A 21 4.79 -15.43 -6.94
N LEU A 22 3.81 -15.70 -7.80
CA LEU A 22 2.92 -14.67 -8.35
C LEU A 22 2.09 -14.00 -7.25
N LEU A 23 1.57 -14.78 -6.30
CA LEU A 23 0.81 -14.27 -5.17
C LEU A 23 1.66 -13.36 -4.27
N GLN A 24 2.91 -13.73 -3.98
CA GLN A 24 3.82 -12.87 -3.22
C GLN A 24 4.13 -11.57 -3.96
N LYS A 25 4.40 -11.65 -5.26
CA LYS A 25 4.59 -10.48 -6.15
C LYS A 25 3.37 -9.55 -6.15
N TRP A 26 2.17 -10.12 -6.15
CA TRP A 26 0.92 -9.39 -6.06
C TRP A 26 0.74 -8.67 -4.71
N HIS A 27 1.01 -9.35 -3.59
CA HIS A 27 0.98 -8.72 -2.27
C HIS A 27 2.01 -7.58 -2.14
N LYS A 28 3.21 -7.75 -2.71
CA LYS A 28 4.22 -6.68 -2.77
C LYS A 28 3.70 -5.46 -3.54
N LEU A 29 3.08 -5.67 -4.71
CA LEU A 29 2.48 -4.59 -5.49
C LEU A 29 1.42 -3.83 -4.68
N ALA A 30 0.49 -4.56 -4.08
CA ALA A 30 -0.59 -3.97 -3.30
C ALA A 30 -0.05 -3.16 -2.11
N THR A 31 0.98 -3.67 -1.44
CA THR A 31 1.64 -2.98 -0.32
C THR A 31 2.31 -1.69 -0.77
N LEU A 32 3.01 -1.69 -1.91
CA LEU A 32 3.65 -0.49 -2.45
C LEU A 32 2.64 0.58 -2.83
N GLU A 33 1.55 0.20 -3.48
CA GLU A 33 0.47 1.12 -3.87
C GLU A 33 -0.27 1.67 -2.66
N TYR A 34 -0.47 0.85 -1.62
CA TYR A 34 -1.00 1.29 -0.33
C TYR A 34 -0.10 2.35 0.33
N ILE A 35 1.19 2.06 0.45
CA ILE A 35 2.20 2.97 1.03
C ILE A 35 2.26 4.28 0.24
N LYS A 36 2.28 4.22 -1.09
CA LYS A 36 2.29 5.41 -1.95
C LYS A 36 1.07 6.30 -1.70
N LYS A 37 -0.14 5.72 -1.73
CA LYS A 37 -1.38 6.47 -1.49
C LYS A 37 -1.45 7.04 -0.07
N ALA A 38 -0.90 6.33 0.91
CA ALA A 38 -0.84 6.80 2.29
C ALA A 38 0.14 7.97 2.44
N LYS A 39 1.28 7.96 1.73
CA LYS A 39 2.18 9.11 1.63
C LYS A 39 1.52 10.31 0.94
N ASP A 40 0.75 10.07 -0.11
CA ASP A 40 -0.02 11.14 -0.78
C ASP A 40 -1.06 11.74 0.16
N LEU A 41 -1.75 10.92 0.96
CA LEU A 41 -2.69 11.36 1.99
C LEU A 41 -1.99 12.21 3.07
N LYS A 42 -0.78 11.83 3.50
CA LYS A 42 0.07 12.66 4.38
C LYS A 42 0.38 14.02 3.75
N ASN A 43 0.80 14.04 2.50
CA ASN A 43 1.14 15.27 1.80
C ASN A 43 -0.08 16.20 1.61
N LEU A 44 -1.25 15.62 1.32
CA LEU A 44 -2.51 16.36 1.27
C LEU A 44 -2.88 16.92 2.64
N SER A 45 -2.71 16.14 3.72
CA SER A 45 -2.97 16.59 5.08
C SER A 45 -2.09 17.76 5.52
N ALA A 46 -0.84 17.79 5.07
CA ALA A 46 0.09 18.89 5.36
C ALA A 46 -0.28 20.18 4.62
N LYS A 47 -0.91 20.07 3.44
CA LYS A 47 -1.33 21.21 2.60
C LYS A 47 -2.71 21.74 2.97
N ASP A 48 -3.65 20.86 3.31
CA ASP A 48 -5.01 21.23 3.69
C ASP A 48 -5.08 21.48 5.20
N HIS A 49 -4.83 22.74 5.58
CA HIS A 49 -4.80 23.18 6.98
C HIS A 49 -6.13 23.00 7.73
N ASN A 50 -7.25 22.71 7.06
CA ASN A 50 -8.56 22.72 7.72
C ASN A 50 -9.12 21.31 7.94
N ASN A 51 -9.04 20.41 6.96
CA ASN A 51 -9.71 19.11 7.07
C ASN A 51 -8.88 18.05 7.80
N PHE A 52 -7.55 18.15 7.83
CA PHE A 52 -6.70 17.10 8.40
C PHE A 52 -6.02 17.44 9.73
N LYS A 53 -6.34 18.60 10.32
CA LYS A 53 -5.87 18.92 11.67
C LYS A 53 -6.42 17.97 12.73
N ASP A 54 -7.57 17.34 12.48
CA ASP A 54 -8.12 16.32 13.37
C ASP A 54 -7.47 14.95 13.08
N PRO A 55 -6.70 14.38 14.02
CA PRO A 55 -6.11 13.04 13.88
C PRO A 55 -7.16 11.95 13.58
N LYS A 56 -8.43 12.13 13.98
CA LYS A 56 -9.51 11.17 13.71
C LYS A 56 -9.87 11.11 12.23
N ILE A 57 -9.87 12.25 11.53
CA ILE A 57 -10.16 12.31 10.09
C ILE A 57 -9.05 11.59 9.33
N LEU A 58 -7.80 11.83 9.74
CA LEU A 58 -6.64 11.18 9.17
C LEU A 58 -6.68 9.66 9.37
N LEU A 59 -6.92 9.21 10.60
CA LEU A 59 -7.04 7.79 10.93
C LEU A 59 -8.16 7.11 10.12
N THR A 60 -9.33 7.76 10.03
CA THR A 60 -10.47 7.25 9.26
C THR A 60 -10.12 7.11 7.78
N SER A 61 -9.43 8.11 7.23
CA SER A 61 -8.99 8.11 5.84
C SER A 61 -7.95 7.01 5.56
N THR A 62 -7.02 6.77 6.48
CA THR A 62 -6.02 5.69 6.39
C THR A 62 -6.67 4.30 6.50
N ILE A 63 -7.65 4.11 7.40
CA ILE A 63 -8.42 2.87 7.50
C ILE A 63 -9.19 2.62 6.20
N LYS A 64 -9.88 3.64 5.67
CA LYS A 64 -10.61 3.54 4.40
C LYS A 64 -9.66 3.19 3.26
N LEU A 65 -8.49 3.81 3.21
CA LEU A 65 -7.48 3.55 2.19
C LEU A 65 -6.94 2.11 2.26
N ARG A 66 -6.72 1.58 3.46
CA ARG A 66 -6.32 0.17 3.63
C ARG A 66 -7.39 -0.77 3.09
N LYS A 67 -8.66 -0.54 3.47
CA LYS A 67 -9.82 -1.31 2.99
C LYS A 67 -9.96 -1.31 1.48
N THR A 68 -9.92 -0.12 0.88
CA THR A 68 -10.09 0.01 -0.58
C THR A 68 -8.92 -0.61 -1.34
N THR A 69 -7.70 -0.50 -0.82
CA THR A 69 -6.53 -1.13 -1.45
C THR A 69 -6.59 -2.64 -1.32
N ALA A 70 -6.88 -3.18 -0.13
CA ALA A 70 -7.05 -4.62 0.08
C ALA A 70 -8.12 -5.20 -0.86
N ASN A 71 -9.28 -4.55 -0.96
CA ASN A 71 -10.37 -4.96 -1.85
C ASN A 71 -9.98 -4.89 -3.32
N TYR A 72 -9.30 -3.81 -3.75
CA TYR A 72 -8.86 -3.65 -5.14
C TYR A 72 -7.87 -4.73 -5.57
N TYR A 73 -6.98 -5.13 -4.66
CA TYR A 73 -6.01 -6.20 -4.89
C TYR A 73 -6.51 -7.58 -4.47
N CYS A 74 -7.75 -7.74 -4.02
CA CYS A 74 -8.29 -9.03 -3.54
C CYS A 74 -7.40 -9.73 -2.50
N ILE A 75 -6.82 -8.98 -1.56
CA ILE A 75 -5.98 -9.51 -0.48
C ILE A 75 -6.60 -9.21 0.89
N PRO A 76 -6.26 -9.97 1.95
CA PRO A 76 -6.71 -9.65 3.30
C PRO A 76 -6.23 -8.27 3.75
N GLU A 77 -7.06 -7.49 4.44
CA GLU A 77 -6.61 -6.20 5.01
C GLU A 77 -5.39 -6.36 5.93
N SER A 78 -5.28 -7.49 6.62
CA SER A 78 -4.18 -7.82 7.53
C SER A 78 -2.85 -8.05 6.83
N SER A 79 -2.83 -8.26 5.51
CA SER A 79 -1.57 -8.36 4.76
C SER A 79 -0.97 -7.00 4.46
N LEU A 80 -1.73 -5.91 4.60
CA LEU A 80 -1.24 -4.55 4.45
C LEU A 80 -0.71 -4.01 5.79
N PRO A 81 0.37 -3.22 5.79
CA PRO A 81 0.88 -2.57 6.99
C PRO A 81 -0.23 -1.80 7.73
N ASN A 82 -0.24 -1.89 9.07
CA ASN A 82 -1.15 -1.08 9.86
C ASN A 82 -0.52 0.30 10.13
N ILE A 83 -0.82 1.25 9.26
CA ILE A 83 -0.33 2.62 9.37
C ILE A 83 -1.19 3.37 10.37
N ILE A 84 -0.73 3.43 11.62
CA ILE A 84 -1.40 4.17 12.70
C ILE A 84 -0.91 5.62 12.74
N SER A 85 0.36 5.86 12.35
CA SER A 85 0.95 7.19 12.22
C SER A 85 1.71 7.31 10.91
N PHE A 86 1.66 8.51 10.33
CA PHE A 86 2.46 8.85 9.18
C PHE A 86 3.94 9.13 9.48
N ASP A 87 4.33 9.13 10.75
CA ASP A 87 5.74 9.22 11.15
C ASP A 87 6.54 7.97 10.71
N GLN A 88 5.85 6.89 10.35
CA GLN A 88 6.46 5.68 9.77
C GLN A 88 6.95 5.90 8.33
N PHE A 89 6.52 6.97 7.67
CA PHE A 89 7.05 7.40 6.38
C PHE A 89 8.21 8.35 6.62
N ILE A 90 9.41 7.79 6.78
CA ILE A 90 10.68 8.51 6.65
C ILE A 90 10.98 8.71 5.16
#